data_AF-A0A259K1G7-F1
#
_entry.id   AF-A0A259K1G7-F1
#
_cell.length_a   1.000
_cell.length_b   1.000
_cell.length_c   1.000
_cell.angle_alpha   90.00
_cell.angle_beta   90.00
_cell.angle_gamma   90.00
#
_symmetry.space_group_name_H-M   'P 1'
#
loop_
_entity.id
_entity.type
_entity.pdbx_description
1 polymer ?
#
loop_
_entity_poly.entity_id
_entity_poly.type
_entity_poly.pdbx_seq_one_letter_code
_entity_poly.pdbx_strand_id
1 'polypeptide(L)'
;MTVLEQEGFVRSVPRRGIFVVRKTKREILEMITVWAALEGMAAHLAATRASAADLKSLRRLFNDFEQEPPHAHTNEYSQANIAFHQAIIRMGGCNLIVDMTQNLLLHMRAIRAVSIRQENRLETSIREHTGIIDALESRDPERAERLVREHTLGLAAHVEKHGVFPA
;
A
#
# COMPACT_ATOMS: atom_id res chain seq x y z
N MET A 1 10.15 19.82 16.09
CA MET A 1 10.47 18.79 15.09
C MET A 1 9.87 19.20 13.77
N THR A 2 10.56 18.95 12.67
CA THR A 2 10.00 19.15 11.32
C THR A 2 9.11 17.97 10.94
N VAL A 3 8.23 18.12 9.94
CA VAL A 3 7.36 17.03 9.44
C VAL A 3 8.19 15.81 9.02
N LEU A 4 9.29 16.01 8.31
CA LEU A 4 10.20 14.95 7.88
C LEU A 4 10.87 14.19 9.04
N GLU A 5 11.04 14.85 10.18
CA GLU A 5 11.60 14.26 11.39
C GLU A 5 10.55 13.41 12.12
N GLN A 6 9.29 13.85 12.14
CA GLN A 6 8.16 13.07 12.67
C GLN A 6 7.88 11.83 11.82
N GLU A 7 7.99 11.95 10.50
CA GLU A 7 7.85 10.84 9.56
C GLU A 7 9.08 9.92 9.53
N GLY A 8 10.16 10.26 10.26
CA GLY A 8 11.37 9.44 10.38
C GLY A 8 12.24 9.39 9.13
N PHE A 9 12.08 10.34 8.20
CA PHE A 9 12.94 10.50 7.02
C PHE A 9 14.24 11.21 7.33
N VAL A 10 14.24 12.08 8.34
CA VAL A 10 15.44 12.79 8.78
C VAL A 10 15.63 12.70 10.27
N ARG A 11 16.88 12.81 10.72
CA ARG A 11 17.24 13.03 12.12
C ARG A 11 18.04 14.31 12.26
N SER A 12 17.66 15.15 13.21
CA SER A 12 18.48 16.31 13.59
C SER A 12 19.58 15.87 14.54
N VAL A 13 20.83 16.24 14.25
CA VAL A 13 21.96 16.00 15.15
C VAL A 13 22.48 17.35 15.63
N PRO A 14 22.46 17.63 16.95
CA PRO A 14 22.90 18.91 17.49
C PRO A 14 24.28 19.31 16.99
N ARG A 15 24.40 20.54 16.46
CA ARG A 15 25.64 21.12 15.90
C ARG A 15 26.25 20.36 14.71
N ARG A 16 25.53 19.40 14.11
CA ARG A 16 25.99 18.62 12.94
C ARG A 16 25.01 18.64 11.76
N GLY A 17 23.80 19.19 11.94
CA GLY A 17 22.81 19.37 10.87
C GLY A 17 21.75 18.26 10.82
N ILE A 18 21.08 18.15 9.68
CA ILE A 18 19.98 17.20 9.43
C ILE A 18 20.48 16.08 8.51
N PHE A 19 20.24 14.82 8.88
CA PHE A 19 20.68 13.65 8.13
C PHE A 19 19.48 12.83 7.65
N VAL A 20 19.51 12.38 6.38
CA VAL A 20 18.51 11.43 5.85
C VAL A 20 18.71 10.07 6.53
N VAL A 21 17.63 9.50 7.06
CA VAL A 21 17.60 8.19 7.68
C VAL A 21 17.26 7.15 6.62
N ARG A 22 18.17 6.21 6.37
CA ARG A 22 17.86 5.01 5.58
C ARG A 22 17.29 3.95 6.51
N LYS A 23 16.11 3.41 6.16
CA LYS A 23 15.51 2.29 6.88
C LYS A 23 16.24 0.99 6.54
N THR A 24 16.48 0.18 7.56
CA THR A 24 16.96 -1.19 7.40
C THR A 24 15.88 -2.07 6.76
N LYS A 25 16.28 -3.21 6.19
CA LYS A 25 15.33 -4.19 5.64
C LYS A 25 14.34 -4.62 6.72
N ARG A 26 14.82 -4.90 7.94
CA ARG A 26 13.96 -5.29 9.07
C ARG A 26 12.88 -4.25 9.36
N GLU A 27 13.24 -2.97 9.48
CA GLU A 27 12.26 -1.90 9.72
C GLU A 27 11.23 -1.80 8.58
N ILE A 28 11.66 -2.04 7.33
CA ILE A 28 10.75 -2.05 6.18
C ILE A 28 9.72 -3.17 6.29
N LEU A 29 10.15 -4.38 6.67
CA LEU A 29 9.24 -5.52 6.85
C LEU A 29 8.26 -5.28 8.01
N GLU A 30 8.73 -4.65 9.10
CA GLU A 30 7.88 -4.26 10.23
C GLU A 30 6.81 -3.26 9.78
N MET A 31 7.17 -2.25 8.98
CA MET A 31 6.21 -1.29 8.41
C MET A 31 5.19 -1.97 7.50
N ILE A 32 5.61 -2.88 6.61
CA ILE A 32 4.70 -3.63 5.74
C ILE A 32 3.76 -4.51 6.57
N THR A 33 4.25 -5.13 7.65
CA THR A 33 3.46 -5.98 8.55
C THR A 33 2.37 -5.18 9.25
N VAL A 34 2.71 -4.01 9.82
CA VAL A 34 1.73 -3.12 10.46
C VAL A 34 0.73 -2.59 9.44
N TRP A 35 1.19 -2.20 8.25
CA TRP A 35 0.31 -1.78 7.16
C TRP A 35 -0.68 -2.88 6.78
N ALA A 36 -0.24 -4.12 6.63
CA ALA A 36 -1.09 -5.26 6.28
C ALA A 36 -2.24 -5.45 7.28
N ALA A 37 -1.95 -5.30 8.58
CA ALA A 37 -2.96 -5.42 9.63
C ALA A 37 -3.98 -4.27 9.58
N LEU A 38 -3.51 -3.04 9.45
CA LEU A 38 -4.37 -1.85 9.41
C LEU A 38 -5.22 -1.80 8.15
N GLU A 39 -4.62 -2.08 6.99
CA GLU A 39 -5.32 -2.06 5.72
C GLU A 39 -6.31 -3.23 5.59
N GLY A 40 -5.94 -4.42 6.08
CA GLY A 40 -6.85 -5.58 6.12
C GLY A 40 -8.12 -5.26 6.90
N MET A 41 -7.98 -4.69 8.10
CA MET A 41 -9.13 -4.24 8.90
C MET A 41 -9.92 -3.13 8.17
N ALA A 42 -9.26 -2.20 7.51
CA ALA A 42 -9.97 -1.19 6.72
C ALA A 42 -10.77 -1.80 5.57
N ALA A 43 -10.23 -2.83 4.90
CA ALA A 43 -10.92 -3.56 3.83
C ALA A 43 -12.13 -4.33 4.35
N HIS A 44 -12.02 -4.98 5.51
CA HIS A 44 -13.14 -5.60 6.22
C HIS A 44 -14.29 -4.60 6.41
N LEU A 45 -13.96 -3.43 6.96
CA LEU A 45 -14.93 -2.37 7.20
C LEU A 45 -15.47 -1.78 5.89
N ALA A 46 -14.62 -1.59 4.88
CA ALA A 46 -15.01 -1.05 3.58
C ALA A 46 -16.03 -1.96 2.87
N ALA A 47 -15.87 -3.28 2.95
CA ALA A 47 -16.82 -4.23 2.39
C ALA A 47 -18.25 -3.99 2.91
N THR A 48 -18.40 -3.60 4.18
CA THR A 48 -19.73 -3.35 4.79
C THR A 48 -20.19 -1.90 4.70
N ARG A 49 -19.27 -0.93 4.60
CA ARG A 49 -19.56 0.52 4.73
C ARG A 49 -19.50 1.31 3.43
N ALA A 50 -18.67 0.90 2.47
CA ALA A 50 -18.47 1.64 1.24
C ALA A 50 -19.78 1.79 0.46
N SER A 51 -20.03 2.94 -0.16
CA SER A 51 -21.17 3.10 -1.06
C SER A 51 -20.92 2.39 -2.40
N ALA A 52 -21.98 2.10 -3.16
CA ALA A 52 -21.83 1.57 -4.50
C ALA A 52 -21.04 2.52 -5.43
N ALA A 53 -21.13 3.84 -5.19
CA ALA A 53 -20.37 4.83 -5.93
C ALA A 53 -18.87 4.80 -5.61
N ASP A 54 -18.51 4.54 -4.34
CA ASP A 54 -17.11 4.40 -3.93
C ASP A 54 -16.48 3.18 -4.60
N LEU A 55 -17.16 2.03 -4.56
CA LEU A 55 -16.69 0.79 -5.17
C LEU A 55 -16.55 0.91 -6.69
N LYS A 56 -17.51 1.56 -7.36
CA LYS A 56 -17.42 1.85 -8.79
C LYS A 56 -16.24 2.76 -9.12
N SER A 57 -15.94 3.73 -8.27
CA SER A 57 -14.79 4.62 -8.43
C SER A 57 -13.47 3.88 -8.20
N LEU A 58 -13.43 2.95 -7.25
CA LEU A 58 -12.29 2.07 -7.02
C LEU A 58 -11.99 1.20 -8.23
N ARG A 59 -13.01 0.55 -8.82
CA ARG A 59 -12.88 -0.29 -10.03
C ARG A 59 -12.29 0.50 -11.19
N ARG A 60 -12.77 1.72 -11.41
CA ARG A 60 -12.30 2.61 -12.49
C ARG A 60 -10.80 2.92 -12.42
N LEU A 61 -10.16 2.86 -11.24
CA LEU A 61 -8.71 3.05 -11.13
C LEU A 61 -7.91 2.00 -11.89
N PHE A 62 -8.51 0.83 -12.20
CA PHE A 62 -7.80 -0.28 -12.84
C PHE A 62 -8.28 -0.66 -14.25
N ASN A 63 -9.35 -0.04 -14.76
CA ASN A 63 -9.90 -0.35 -16.08
C ASN A 63 -8.84 -0.29 -17.19
N ASP A 64 -7.95 0.70 -17.13
CA ASP A 64 -6.93 0.94 -18.17
C ASP A 64 -5.78 -0.09 -18.11
N PHE A 65 -5.56 -0.73 -16.96
CA PHE A 65 -4.48 -1.72 -16.78
C PHE A 65 -4.90 -3.15 -17.12
N GLU A 66 -6.20 -3.42 -17.30
CA GLU A 66 -6.70 -4.75 -17.68
C GLU A 66 -6.59 -5.01 -19.19
N GLN A 67 -6.44 -3.96 -20.01
CA GLN A 67 -6.50 -4.03 -21.48
C GLN A 67 -5.14 -3.87 -22.18
N GLU A 68 -4.11 -3.43 -21.46
CA GLU A 68 -2.81 -3.05 -22.04
C GLU A 68 -1.64 -3.83 -21.43
N PRO A 69 -0.51 -4.00 -22.16
CA PRO A 69 0.65 -4.69 -21.63
C PRO A 69 1.18 -3.96 -20.37
N PRO A 70 1.36 -4.68 -19.24
CA PRO A 70 1.67 -4.06 -17.95
C PRO A 70 2.87 -3.12 -17.98
N HIS A 71 3.89 -3.44 -18.78
CA HIS A 71 5.17 -2.73 -18.78
C HIS A 71 5.12 -1.32 -19.39
N ALA A 72 4.13 -0.99 -20.22
CA ALA A 72 4.04 0.34 -20.83
C ALA A 72 3.64 1.43 -19.80
N HIS A 73 2.98 1.05 -18.70
CA HIS A 73 2.29 1.97 -17.80
C HIS A 73 2.73 1.89 -16.33
N THR A 74 3.96 1.45 -16.07
CA THR A 74 4.43 1.19 -14.69
C THR A 74 4.32 2.43 -13.77
N ASN A 75 4.55 3.63 -14.30
CA ASN A 75 4.44 4.87 -13.53
C ASN A 75 2.98 5.23 -13.19
N GLU A 76 2.07 5.12 -14.16
CA GLU A 76 0.64 5.37 -13.94
C GLU A 76 0.06 4.34 -12.97
N TYR A 77 0.43 3.07 -13.14
CA TYR A 77 0.07 2.02 -12.22
C TYR A 77 0.56 2.31 -10.79
N SER A 78 1.80 2.77 -10.64
CA SER A 78 2.33 3.09 -9.31
C SER A 78 1.51 4.19 -8.62
N GLN A 79 0.93 5.13 -9.37
CA GLN A 79 0.05 6.17 -8.80
C GLN A 79 -1.32 5.58 -8.44
N ALA A 80 -1.92 4.81 -9.36
CA ALA A 80 -3.20 4.13 -9.13
C ALA A 80 -3.15 3.16 -7.93
N ASN A 81 -2.05 2.42 -7.80
CA ASN A 81 -1.76 1.52 -6.67
C ASN A 81 -1.83 2.25 -5.32
N ILE A 82 -1.21 3.43 -5.21
CA ILE A 82 -1.28 4.22 -3.96
C ILE A 82 -2.68 4.77 -3.74
N ALA A 83 -3.35 5.26 -4.78
CA ALA A 83 -4.72 5.75 -4.69
C ALA A 83 -5.70 4.66 -4.24
N PHE A 84 -5.50 3.43 -4.71
CA PHE A 84 -6.27 2.25 -4.35
C PHE A 84 -6.20 1.94 -2.86
N HIS A 85 -5.00 1.77 -2.31
CA HIS A 85 -4.83 1.48 -0.87
C HIS A 85 -5.38 2.61 0.01
N GLN A 86 -5.15 3.87 -0.37
CA GLN A 86 -5.73 5.01 0.34
C GLN A 86 -7.26 5.04 0.27
N ALA A 87 -7.85 4.65 -0.86
CA ALA A 87 -9.30 4.58 -1.01
C ALA A 87 -9.89 3.50 -0.09
N ILE A 88 -9.31 2.29 -0.05
CA ILE A 88 -9.74 1.22 0.87
C ILE A 88 -9.70 1.70 2.32
N ILE A 89 -8.59 2.31 2.73
CA ILE A 89 -8.42 2.85 4.09
C ILE A 89 -9.53 3.85 4.44
N ARG A 90 -9.83 4.79 3.54
CA ARG A 90 -10.87 5.80 3.75
C ARG A 90 -12.28 5.19 3.77
N MET A 91 -12.58 4.27 2.85
CA MET A 91 -13.89 3.61 2.76
C MET A 91 -14.21 2.78 4.01
N GLY A 92 -13.19 2.31 4.74
CA GLY A 92 -13.39 1.65 6.03
C GLY A 92 -14.03 2.55 7.10
N GLY A 93 -13.96 3.88 6.95
CA GLY A 93 -14.63 4.83 7.83
C GLY A 93 -14.14 4.81 9.27
N CYS A 94 -12.89 4.37 9.51
CA CYS A 94 -12.25 4.40 10.83
C CYS A 94 -11.14 5.45 10.83
N ASN A 95 -11.42 6.62 11.41
CA ASN A 95 -10.48 7.75 11.40
C ASN A 95 -9.14 7.40 12.07
N LEU A 96 -9.14 6.59 13.13
CA LEU A 96 -7.89 6.18 13.77
C LEU A 96 -7.01 5.33 12.84
N ILE A 97 -7.59 4.47 11.99
CA ILE A 97 -6.81 3.74 10.97
C ILE A 97 -6.24 4.71 9.94
N VAL A 98 -7.03 5.70 9.50
CA VAL A 98 -6.57 6.75 8.57
C VAL A 98 -5.36 7.48 9.17
N ASP A 99 -5.46 7.93 10.42
CA ASP A 99 -4.40 8.70 11.08
C ASP A 99 -3.13 7.87 11.30
N MET A 100 -3.27 6.62 11.75
CA MET A 100 -2.12 5.72 11.94
C MET A 100 -1.42 5.37 10.63
N THR A 101 -2.17 5.24 9.53
CA THR A 101 -1.60 4.91 8.22
C THR A 101 -1.00 6.11 7.50
N GLN A 102 -1.40 7.35 7.81
CA GLN A 102 -0.80 8.56 7.21
C GLN A 102 0.73 8.60 7.40
N ASN A 103 1.21 8.29 8.61
CA ASN A 103 2.66 8.28 8.91
C ASN A 103 3.42 7.16 8.17
N LEU A 104 2.74 6.09 7.80
CA LEU A 104 3.34 4.95 7.07
C LEU A 104 3.25 5.12 5.55
N LEU A 105 2.30 5.93 5.08
CA LEU A 105 1.96 6.05 3.66
C LEU A 105 3.16 6.46 2.80
N LEU A 106 3.97 7.42 3.26
CA LEU A 106 5.12 7.89 2.48
C LEU A 106 6.20 6.80 2.36
N HIS A 107 6.42 6.01 3.41
CA HIS A 107 7.29 4.84 3.38
C HIS A 107 6.75 3.77 2.43
N MET A 108 5.46 3.44 2.53
CA MET A 108 4.81 2.46 1.66
C MET A 108 4.82 2.88 0.19
N ARG A 109 4.67 4.18 -0.10
CA ARG A 109 4.83 4.72 -1.45
C ARG A 109 6.24 4.46 -1.99
N ALA A 110 7.28 4.72 -1.21
CA ALA A 110 8.66 4.46 -1.61
C ALA A 110 8.93 2.96 -1.83
N ILE A 111 8.48 2.11 -0.91
CA ILE A 111 8.64 0.64 -0.99
C ILE A 111 7.97 0.09 -2.25
N ARG A 112 6.71 0.47 -2.51
CA ARG A 112 5.95 0.01 -3.68
C ARG A 112 6.57 0.52 -4.99
N ALA A 113 7.03 1.76 -5.05
CA ALA A 113 7.66 2.33 -6.24
C ALA A 113 8.96 1.60 -6.65
N VAL A 114 9.73 1.12 -5.68
CA VAL A 114 10.92 0.29 -5.93
C VAL A 114 10.52 -1.13 -6.35
N SER A 115 9.62 -1.75 -5.58
CA SER A 115 9.28 -3.18 -5.76
C SER A 115 8.50 -3.46 -7.05
N ILE A 116 7.71 -2.50 -7.55
CA ILE A 116 6.86 -2.72 -8.73
C ILE A 116 7.67 -2.94 -10.02
N ARG A 117 8.93 -2.50 -10.05
CA ARG A 117 9.85 -2.65 -11.18
C ARG A 117 10.62 -3.99 -11.16
N GLN A 118 10.37 -4.83 -10.17
CA GLN A 118 11.10 -6.07 -9.92
C GLN A 118 10.24 -7.30 -10.30
N GLU A 119 10.89 -8.33 -10.85
CA GLU A 119 10.41 -9.72 -11.06
C GLU A 119 8.87 -9.90 -11.12
N ASN A 120 8.24 -9.56 -12.25
CA ASN A 120 6.80 -9.74 -12.53
C ASN A 120 5.84 -9.22 -11.43
N ARG A 121 6.31 -8.36 -10.51
CA ARG A 121 5.51 -7.88 -9.37
C ARG A 121 4.28 -7.11 -9.83
N LEU A 122 4.41 -6.38 -10.93
CA LEU A 122 3.33 -5.60 -11.54
C LEU A 122 2.14 -6.48 -11.96
N GLU A 123 2.39 -7.50 -12.78
CA GLU A 123 1.34 -8.43 -13.22
C GLU A 123 0.64 -9.13 -12.05
N THR A 124 1.42 -9.59 -11.08
CA THR A 124 0.88 -10.20 -9.87
C THR A 124 0.03 -9.20 -9.08
N SER A 125 0.48 -7.95 -8.95
CA SER A 125 -0.24 -6.90 -8.24
C SER A 125 -1.57 -6.55 -8.90
N ILE A 126 -1.62 -6.51 -10.24
CA ILE A 126 -2.85 -6.23 -10.99
C ILE A 126 -3.89 -7.30 -10.65
N ARG A 127 -3.53 -8.59 -10.77
CA ARG A 127 -4.44 -9.70 -10.46
C ARG A 127 -4.92 -9.67 -9.00
N GLU A 128 -4.02 -9.39 -8.06
CA GLU A 128 -4.35 -9.26 -6.64
C GLU A 128 -5.37 -8.13 -6.39
N HIS A 129 -5.17 -6.96 -7.00
CA HIS A 129 -6.08 -5.83 -6.85
C HIS A 129 -7.47 -6.13 -7.43
N THR A 130 -7.57 -6.73 -8.62
CA THR A 130 -8.87 -7.13 -9.19
C THR A 130 -9.62 -8.06 -8.22
N GLY A 131 -8.94 -9.06 -7.65
CA GLY A 131 -9.54 -9.98 -6.69
C GLY A 131 -10.01 -9.30 -5.39
N ILE A 132 -9.29 -8.28 -4.91
CA ILE A 132 -9.71 -7.46 -3.76
C ILE A 132 -10.96 -6.65 -4.10
N ILE A 133 -11.00 -6.01 -5.27
CA ILE A 133 -12.17 -5.22 -5.70
C ILE A 133 -13.40 -6.13 -5.80
N ASP A 134 -13.26 -7.33 -6.36
CA ASP A 134 -14.35 -8.31 -6.45
C ASP A 134 -14.92 -8.66 -5.07
N ALA A 135 -14.05 -8.86 -4.07
CA ALA A 135 -14.48 -9.17 -2.70
C ALA A 135 -15.20 -8.00 -2.02
N LEU A 136 -14.75 -6.76 -2.27
CA LEU A 136 -15.41 -5.56 -1.78
C LEU A 136 -16.79 -5.37 -2.44
N GLU A 137 -16.89 -5.58 -3.76
CA GLU A 137 -18.14 -5.51 -4.51
C GLU A 137 -19.14 -6.60 -4.12
N SER A 138 -18.66 -7.81 -3.81
CA SER A 138 -19.49 -8.90 -3.30
C SER A 138 -19.89 -8.75 -1.83
N ARG A 139 -19.47 -7.67 -1.16
CA ARG A 139 -19.77 -7.40 0.26
C ARG A 139 -19.30 -8.53 1.18
N ASP A 140 -18.14 -9.12 0.88
CA ASP A 140 -17.54 -10.21 1.66
C ASP A 140 -16.38 -9.66 2.51
N PRO A 141 -16.62 -9.27 3.77
CA PRO A 141 -15.62 -8.62 4.61
C PRO A 141 -14.45 -9.54 4.96
N GLU A 142 -14.71 -10.82 5.23
CA GLU A 142 -13.66 -11.78 5.57
C GLU A 142 -12.73 -12.05 4.38
N ARG A 143 -13.29 -12.18 3.18
CA ARG A 143 -12.50 -12.33 1.96
C ARG A 143 -11.73 -11.07 1.63
N ALA A 144 -12.35 -9.88 1.75
CA ALA A 144 -11.68 -8.61 1.48
C ALA A 144 -10.46 -8.40 2.40
N GLU A 145 -10.63 -8.62 3.70
CA GLU A 145 -9.55 -8.55 4.68
C GLU A 145 -8.40 -9.51 4.35
N ARG A 146 -8.75 -10.78 4.12
CA ARG A 146 -7.76 -11.83 3.82
C ARG A 146 -6.94 -11.48 2.58
N LEU A 147 -7.59 -11.11 1.47
CA LEU A 147 -6.91 -10.81 0.22
C LEU A 147 -6.01 -9.57 0.32
N VAL A 148 -6.44 -8.52 1.02
CA VAL A 148 -5.61 -7.32 1.25
C VAL A 148 -4.38 -7.65 2.10
N ARG A 149 -4.58 -8.44 3.16
CA ARG A 149 -3.48 -8.87 4.03
C ARG A 149 -2.49 -9.75 3.28
N GLU A 150 -2.96 -10.73 2.51
CA GLU A 150 -2.13 -11.61 1.68
C GLU A 150 -1.35 -10.82 0.62
N HIS A 151 -2.00 -9.91 -0.11
CA HIS A 151 -1.35 -9.02 -1.07
C HIS A 151 -0.20 -8.21 -0.43
N THR A 152 -0.44 -7.66 0.76
CA THR A 152 0.56 -6.83 1.46
C THR A 152 1.70 -7.67 2.03
N LEU A 153 1.41 -8.85 2.59
CA LEU A 153 2.46 -9.76 3.06
C LEU A 153 3.24 -10.39 1.89
N GLY A 154 2.62 -10.55 0.72
CA GLY A 154 3.31 -10.89 -0.52
C GLY A 154 4.34 -9.84 -0.92
N LEU A 155 4.07 -8.55 -0.70
CA LEU A 155 5.07 -7.49 -0.84
C LEU A 155 6.21 -7.64 0.17
N ALA A 156 5.94 -8.00 1.43
CA ALA A 156 6.99 -8.26 2.41
C ALA A 156 7.90 -9.41 1.96
N ALA A 157 7.33 -10.52 1.50
CA ALA A 157 8.09 -11.66 0.97
C ALA A 157 8.94 -11.28 -0.25
N HIS A 158 8.40 -10.43 -1.13
CA HIS A 158 9.14 -9.90 -2.27
C HIS A 158 10.31 -9.01 -1.85
N VAL A 159 10.10 -8.09 -0.89
CA VAL A 159 11.15 -7.24 -0.32
C VAL A 159 12.22 -8.07 0.39
N GLU A 160 11.85 -9.13 1.08
CA GLU A 160 12.80 -10.03 1.72
C GLU A 160 13.78 -10.62 0.68
N LYS A 161 13.22 -11.15 -0.41
CA LYS A 161 13.94 -11.84 -1.49
C LYS A 161 14.73 -10.89 -2.40
N HIS A 162 14.19 -9.72 -2.74
CA HIS A 162 14.74 -8.83 -3.79
C HIS A 162 15.16 -7.44 -3.31
N GLY A 163 14.82 -7.08 -2.07
CA GLY A 163 15.07 -5.75 -1.52
C GLY A 163 16.55 -5.45 -1.32
N VAL A 164 17.04 -4.41 -2.00
CA VAL A 164 18.39 -3.87 -1.83
C VAL A 164 18.34 -2.76 -0.78
N PHE A 165 18.07 -3.15 0.46
CA PHE A 165 18.04 -2.26 1.62
C PHE A 165 19.22 -2.55 2.55
N PRO A 166 19.70 -1.55 3.32
CA PRO A 166 20.67 -1.81 4.39
C PRO A 166 20.19 -2.94 5.30
N ALA A 167 21.12 -3.80 5.75
CA ALA A 167 20.82 -4.85 6.72
C ALA A 167 20.32 -4.26 8.05
#